data_AF-A0A9X3N5N4-F1
#
_entry.id   AF-A0A9X3N5N4-F1
#
_cell.length_a   1.000
_cell.length_b   1.000
_cell.length_c   1.000
_cell.angle_alpha   90.00
_cell.angle_beta   90.00
_cell.angle_gamma   90.00
#
_symmetry.space_group_name_H-M   'P 1'
#
loop_
_entity.id
_entity.type
_entity.pdbx_description
1 polymer ?
#
loop_
_entity_poly.entity_id
_entity_poly.type
_entity_poly.pdbx_seq_one_letter_code
_entity_poly.pdbx_strand_id
1 'polypeptide(L)'
;MGSGTFEPQQVPAGTKPVTFITSAAIVRQLDIKSSSVVFDGFNIDAGFAKMPALGISGSNVTFKNGRVGNVTDEKGALVNGANITFDNVVFHDVRVTDSAVHNECIYAIVVPGFTVRNSTFTECATMDLFFTFGHWWTPTPAPYGNVTIENNVFAHSTNIEAGSWHYFSLYVGDTGSDGGTLQNWVVRNNTFEIPANISRTSGTGSRWTNNLGSWSCVSGVTYRGNVGSKCGSSDKAVSPASSTKTTPAAFAWVNPAVYDFRLKAGSPAINAGVADDAPARDRDGKLRDATPDAGAYEFGTTSTPTPTPTPTPTTTPSPTPTPTPTSTPTPTPTATPVPPAPTPTPTPVPPTPTATPTPVPPAPTATPTPAPPAPTPTPTPAPSQKLVGAWSFNETSGTTAKDTSGQGNTGTVSGATRVTAGKFGGALSFDGVNDTVNIPDSASLDLTTGMTLEAWVKPTSTAGYRSVVFKENAAAGHQTYSLYSSNGSARPVAEVAVGPKYTSALSSQSAEAGAWTHVAATFDGTQLRVYRNGVEVATKALSGSLVKSNDPLRIGGNKIWDEWFKGTIDEVRVWAGARTRAEIAADMAAPISDTVQAGAASKSSKSSKAKAKSKAKTKAKKTKLK
;
A
#
# COMPACT_ATOMS: atom_id res chain seq x y z
N MET A 1 10.35 -20.21 -6.18
CA MET A 1 9.96 -20.96 -4.97
C MET A 1 8.71 -21.76 -5.31
N GLY A 2 8.67 -23.05 -5.00
CA GLY A 2 7.54 -23.92 -5.32
C GLY A 2 6.30 -23.57 -4.49
N SER A 3 5.12 -23.91 -5.02
CA SER A 3 3.87 -23.93 -4.25
C SER A 3 4.05 -24.79 -2.99
N GLY A 4 3.64 -24.28 -1.83
CA GLY A 4 3.64 -25.03 -0.58
C GLY A 4 2.50 -24.57 0.32
N THR A 5 1.92 -25.51 1.04
CA THR A 5 0.97 -25.24 2.12
C THR A 5 1.78 -25.01 3.38
N PHE A 6 1.54 -23.91 4.10
CA PHE A 6 2.12 -23.73 5.42
C PHE A 6 1.37 -24.63 6.41
N GLU A 7 2.11 -25.27 7.32
CA GLU A 7 1.49 -26.07 8.38
C GLU A 7 0.46 -25.24 9.15
N PRO A 8 -0.71 -25.82 9.50
CA PRO A 8 -1.73 -25.11 10.27
C PRO A 8 -1.14 -24.51 11.54
N GLN A 9 -1.14 -23.19 11.65
CA GLN A 9 -0.69 -22.53 12.87
C GLN A 9 -1.82 -22.54 13.91
N GLN A 10 -1.59 -23.24 15.02
CA GLN A 10 -2.46 -23.19 16.19
C GLN A 10 -2.13 -21.93 16.99
N VAL A 11 -2.98 -20.92 16.91
CA VAL A 11 -2.84 -19.68 17.68
C VAL A 11 -3.80 -19.76 18.88
N PRO A 12 -3.31 -19.59 20.13
CA PRO A 12 -4.17 -19.56 21.30
C PRO A 12 -5.26 -18.47 21.20
N ALA A 13 -6.43 -18.70 21.79
CA ALA A 13 -7.54 -17.76 21.78
C ALA A 13 -7.14 -16.36 22.27
N GLY A 14 -7.67 -15.32 21.61
CA GLY A 14 -7.43 -13.90 21.92
C GLY A 14 -6.95 -13.10 20.72
N THR A 15 -6.92 -11.77 20.84
CA THR A 15 -6.43 -10.88 19.78
C THR A 15 -4.91 -11.00 19.66
N LYS A 16 -4.42 -11.42 18.49
CA LYS A 16 -2.99 -11.51 18.18
C LYS A 16 -2.72 -10.77 16.86
N PRO A 17 -1.68 -9.93 16.77
CA PRO A 17 -1.25 -9.39 15.49
C PRO A 17 -0.66 -10.54 14.66
N VAL A 18 -1.18 -10.73 13.45
CA VAL A 18 -0.64 -11.67 12.46
C VAL A 18 -0.19 -10.86 11.26
N THR A 19 1.11 -10.92 10.96
CA THR A 19 1.70 -10.25 9.79
C THR A 19 2.21 -11.30 8.84
N PHE A 20 1.63 -11.37 7.64
CA PHE A 20 2.19 -12.15 6.54
C PHE A 20 3.24 -11.30 5.83
N ILE A 21 4.51 -11.67 5.99
CA ILE A 21 5.61 -11.04 5.25
C ILE A 21 6.04 -12.02 4.17
N THR A 22 5.71 -11.72 2.91
CA THR A 22 6.19 -12.51 1.78
C THR A 22 7.01 -11.62 0.86
N SER A 23 8.21 -12.06 0.51
CA SER A 23 9.12 -11.31 -0.37
C SER A 23 9.05 -11.77 -1.83
N ALA A 24 8.35 -12.86 -2.11
CA ALA A 24 8.20 -13.46 -3.45
C ALA A 24 7.03 -14.46 -3.59
N ALA A 25 6.26 -14.71 -2.52
CA ALA A 25 5.14 -15.66 -2.53
C ALA A 25 3.84 -14.90 -2.35
N ILE A 26 2.84 -15.14 -3.20
CA ILE A 26 1.55 -14.47 -3.05
C ILE A 26 0.63 -15.39 -2.24
N VAL A 27 0.02 -14.85 -1.18
CA VAL A 27 -0.99 -15.59 -0.40
C VAL A 27 -2.17 -15.87 -1.34
N ARG A 28 -2.44 -17.15 -1.63
CA ARG A 28 -3.58 -17.55 -2.46
C ARG A 28 -4.85 -17.80 -1.67
N GLN A 29 -4.72 -18.28 -0.44
CA GLN A 29 -5.88 -18.68 0.35
C GLN A 29 -5.61 -18.48 1.85
N LEU A 30 -6.62 -17.97 2.53
CA LEU A 30 -6.71 -17.82 3.98
C LEU A 30 -7.90 -18.63 4.47
N ASP A 31 -7.64 -19.81 5.03
CA ASP A 31 -8.66 -20.64 5.69
C ASP A 31 -8.65 -20.39 7.19
N ILE A 32 -9.63 -19.62 7.66
CA ILE A 32 -9.69 -19.12 9.02
C ILE A 32 -10.70 -19.94 9.81
N LYS A 33 -10.18 -20.84 10.65
CA LYS A 33 -10.97 -21.74 11.51
C LYS A 33 -11.19 -21.22 12.93
N SER A 34 -10.63 -20.05 13.26
CA SER A 34 -10.83 -19.40 14.57
C SER A 34 -12.22 -18.78 14.65
N SER A 35 -12.75 -18.64 15.86
CA SER A 35 -14.07 -18.04 16.11
C SER A 35 -14.11 -16.54 15.87
N SER A 36 -12.97 -15.85 15.91
CA SER A 36 -12.82 -14.44 15.50
C SER A 36 -11.35 -14.10 15.26
N VAL A 37 -11.07 -13.31 14.21
CA VAL A 37 -9.71 -12.86 13.85
C VAL A 37 -9.72 -11.43 13.33
N VAL A 38 -8.70 -10.64 13.70
CA VAL A 38 -8.47 -9.31 13.14
C VAL A 38 -7.08 -9.25 12.52
N PHE A 39 -7.02 -8.95 11.23
CA PHE A 39 -5.81 -8.61 10.49
C PHE A 39 -5.70 -7.09 10.40
N ASP A 40 -4.56 -6.53 10.79
CA ASP A 40 -4.28 -5.08 10.74
C ASP A 40 -3.03 -4.84 9.90
N GLY A 41 -3.12 -4.01 8.87
CA GLY A 41 -2.01 -3.79 7.93
C GLY A 41 -1.84 -4.90 6.89
N PHE A 42 -2.89 -5.66 6.58
CA PHE A 42 -2.84 -6.74 5.59
C PHE A 42 -2.58 -6.18 4.20
N ASN A 43 -1.45 -6.55 3.58
CA ASN A 43 -1.04 -6.05 2.26
C ASN A 43 -0.83 -7.21 1.28
N ILE A 44 -1.58 -7.21 0.18
CA ILE A 44 -1.45 -8.16 -0.92
C ILE A 44 -1.14 -7.40 -2.19
N ASP A 45 0.06 -7.64 -2.70
CA ASP A 45 0.54 -7.13 -3.98
C ASP A 45 0.86 -8.33 -4.88
N ALA A 46 0.08 -8.49 -5.94
CA ALA A 46 0.26 -9.59 -6.88
C ALA A 46 1.27 -9.27 -8.01
N GLY A 47 1.88 -8.09 -8.02
CA GLY A 47 2.92 -7.71 -8.97
C GLY A 47 2.51 -7.76 -10.44
N PHE A 48 1.22 -7.57 -10.73
CA PHE A 48 0.56 -7.77 -12.02
C PHE A 48 0.64 -9.20 -12.57
N ALA A 49 0.84 -10.18 -11.70
CA ALA A 49 0.80 -11.58 -12.08
C ALA A 49 -0.64 -12.10 -12.16
N LYS A 50 -0.87 -13.04 -13.09
CA LYS A 50 -2.07 -13.89 -13.05
C LYS A 50 -1.95 -14.89 -11.91
N MET A 51 -2.77 -14.70 -10.89
CA MET A 51 -2.86 -15.58 -9.73
C MET A 51 -4.33 -15.96 -9.52
N PRO A 52 -4.67 -17.20 -9.15
CA PRO A 52 -5.98 -17.49 -8.59
C PRO A 52 -6.28 -16.51 -7.47
N ALA A 53 -7.52 -16.05 -7.46
CA ALA A 53 -7.98 -15.06 -6.50
C ALA A 53 -7.56 -15.39 -5.06
N LEU A 54 -7.31 -14.35 -4.26
CA LEU A 54 -7.13 -14.50 -2.83
C LEU A 54 -8.42 -15.05 -2.21
N GLY A 55 -8.46 -16.36 -1.96
CA GLY A 55 -9.57 -17.01 -1.28
C GLY A 55 -9.56 -16.67 0.20
N ILE A 56 -10.62 -16.06 0.71
CA ILE A 56 -10.82 -15.82 2.14
C ILE A 56 -12.01 -16.65 2.56
N SER A 57 -11.76 -17.67 3.37
CA SER A 57 -12.80 -18.53 3.93
C SER A 57 -12.76 -18.47 5.46
N GLY A 58 -13.92 -18.29 6.09
CA GLY A 58 -14.02 -18.26 7.55
C GLY A 58 -15.18 -17.44 8.08
N SER A 59 -15.26 -17.27 9.41
CA SER A 59 -16.32 -16.47 10.03
C SER A 59 -15.78 -15.50 11.07
N ASN A 60 -16.43 -14.34 11.20
CA ASN A 60 -16.08 -13.28 12.16
C ASN A 60 -14.64 -12.76 11.99
N VAL A 61 -14.29 -12.45 10.74
CA VAL A 61 -12.95 -12.00 10.35
C VAL A 61 -12.98 -10.53 10.01
N THR A 62 -12.04 -9.74 10.53
CA THR A 62 -11.86 -8.34 10.15
C THR A 62 -10.50 -8.13 9.52
N PHE A 63 -10.45 -7.45 8.39
CA PHE A 63 -9.25 -6.90 7.77
C PHE A 63 -9.31 -5.39 7.91
N LYS A 64 -8.28 -4.78 8.50
CA LYS A 64 -8.20 -3.32 8.64
C LYS A 64 -6.88 -2.73 8.20
N ASN A 65 -6.92 -1.47 7.77
CA ASN A 65 -5.75 -0.66 7.38
C ASN A 65 -4.88 -1.36 6.32
N GLY A 66 -5.51 -2.03 5.37
CA GLY A 66 -4.85 -2.94 4.44
C GLY A 66 -4.86 -2.47 2.99
N ARG A 67 -4.24 -3.25 2.12
CA ARG A 67 -4.28 -3.09 0.66
C ARG A 67 -4.35 -4.44 -0.04
N VAL A 68 -5.06 -4.50 -1.15
CA VAL A 68 -5.14 -5.68 -2.02
C VAL A 68 -5.11 -5.17 -3.46
N GLY A 69 -4.13 -5.60 -4.25
CA GLY A 69 -4.04 -5.10 -5.62
C GLY A 69 -2.93 -5.67 -6.48
N ASN A 70 -2.76 -5.01 -7.63
CA ASN A 70 -1.85 -5.40 -8.71
C ASN A 70 -2.12 -6.82 -9.23
N VAL A 71 -3.40 -7.19 -9.37
CA VAL A 71 -3.82 -8.50 -9.89
C VAL A 71 -4.11 -8.37 -11.38
N THR A 72 -3.71 -9.36 -12.18
CA THR A 72 -4.06 -9.42 -13.60
C THR A 72 -4.89 -10.66 -13.89
N ASP A 73 -5.98 -10.54 -14.65
CA ASP A 73 -6.79 -11.68 -15.12
C ASP A 73 -7.26 -12.61 -14.00
N GLU A 74 -7.59 -12.07 -12.82
CA GLU A 74 -8.26 -12.75 -11.71
C GLU A 74 -8.80 -11.74 -10.69
N LYS A 75 -9.57 -12.19 -9.67
CA LYS A 75 -10.15 -11.32 -8.63
C LYS A 75 -9.11 -10.90 -7.57
N GLY A 76 -9.24 -9.67 -7.07
CA GLY A 76 -8.46 -9.17 -5.93
C GLY A 76 -8.68 -10.00 -4.67
N ALA A 77 -9.94 -10.20 -4.30
CA ALA A 77 -10.33 -11.10 -3.21
C ALA A 77 -11.60 -11.89 -3.58
N LEU A 78 -11.59 -13.18 -3.26
CA LEU A 78 -12.74 -14.07 -3.33
C LEU A 78 -13.15 -14.43 -1.90
N VAL A 79 -14.32 -14.01 -1.47
CA VAL A 79 -14.73 -14.06 -0.05
C VAL A 79 -15.90 -15.01 0.12
N ASN A 80 -15.81 -15.94 1.07
CA ASN A 80 -16.87 -16.87 1.45
C ASN A 80 -16.91 -17.08 2.98
N GLY A 81 -18.10 -17.15 3.56
CA GLY A 81 -18.28 -17.42 4.99
C GLY A 81 -19.29 -16.51 5.65
N ALA A 82 -19.00 -15.94 6.83
CA ALA A 82 -19.96 -15.07 7.53
C ALA A 82 -19.27 -13.98 8.35
N ASN A 83 -19.91 -12.82 8.51
CA ASN A 83 -19.43 -11.71 9.35
C ASN A 83 -17.98 -11.29 8.99
N ILE A 84 -17.67 -11.24 7.70
CA ILE A 84 -16.37 -10.78 7.21
C ILE A 84 -16.42 -9.26 7.03
N THR A 85 -15.44 -8.56 7.59
CA THR A 85 -15.33 -7.10 7.58
C THR A 85 -14.06 -6.64 6.89
N PHE A 86 -14.16 -5.71 5.95
CA PHE A 86 -13.06 -4.89 5.45
C PHE A 86 -13.25 -3.45 5.95
N ASP A 87 -12.25 -2.91 6.65
CA ASP A 87 -12.31 -1.59 7.28
C ASP A 87 -11.05 -0.78 6.96
N ASN A 88 -11.17 0.31 6.21
CA ASN A 88 -9.99 1.05 5.77
C ASN A 88 -9.01 0.19 4.93
N VAL A 89 -9.55 -0.52 3.94
CA VAL A 89 -8.75 -1.30 2.99
C VAL A 89 -8.79 -0.65 1.61
N VAL A 90 -7.64 -0.59 0.93
CA VAL A 90 -7.56 -0.10 -0.45
C VAL A 90 -7.48 -1.27 -1.40
N PHE A 91 -8.50 -1.43 -2.23
CA PHE A 91 -8.50 -2.35 -3.36
C PHE A 91 -8.11 -1.59 -4.62
N HIS A 92 -7.06 -2.04 -5.31
CA HIS A 92 -6.58 -1.32 -6.47
C HIS A 92 -5.98 -2.20 -7.55
N ASP A 93 -5.94 -1.69 -8.78
CA ASP A 93 -5.13 -2.28 -9.85
C ASP A 93 -5.48 -3.77 -10.12
N VAL A 94 -6.76 -4.09 -10.22
CA VAL A 94 -7.24 -5.42 -10.62
C VAL A 94 -7.57 -5.34 -12.11
N ARG A 95 -6.59 -5.71 -12.94
CA ARG A 95 -6.59 -5.46 -14.39
C ARG A 95 -7.07 -6.67 -15.18
N VAL A 96 -7.73 -6.41 -16.30
CA VAL A 96 -8.02 -7.40 -17.33
C VAL A 96 -7.06 -7.21 -18.49
N THR A 97 -6.42 -8.29 -18.91
CA THR A 97 -5.68 -8.44 -20.16
C THR A 97 -6.26 -9.52 -21.06
N ASP A 98 -7.19 -10.33 -20.54
CA ASP A 98 -7.93 -11.36 -21.26
C ASP A 98 -9.45 -11.18 -21.07
N SER A 99 -10.15 -10.83 -22.16
CA SER A 99 -11.61 -10.67 -22.25
C SER A 99 -12.44 -11.84 -21.69
N ALA A 100 -11.86 -13.04 -21.56
CA ALA A 100 -12.55 -14.22 -21.06
C ALA A 100 -12.62 -14.30 -19.52
N VAL A 101 -12.02 -13.35 -18.79
CA VAL A 101 -11.94 -13.41 -17.32
C VAL A 101 -12.79 -12.33 -16.64
N HIS A 102 -13.54 -12.77 -15.63
CA HIS A 102 -14.31 -11.90 -14.73
C HIS A 102 -13.39 -11.40 -13.58
N ASN A 103 -13.13 -10.09 -13.54
CA ASN A 103 -12.15 -9.46 -12.66
C ASN A 103 -12.77 -8.40 -11.76
N GLU A 104 -12.92 -8.74 -10.49
CA GLU A 104 -13.44 -7.84 -9.48
C GLU A 104 -12.41 -7.59 -8.38
N CYS A 105 -12.43 -6.40 -7.80
CA CYS A 105 -11.63 -6.15 -6.61
C CYS A 105 -12.07 -7.04 -5.44
N ILE A 106 -13.38 -7.17 -5.24
CA ILE A 106 -13.97 -8.17 -4.34
C ILE A 106 -15.09 -8.92 -5.05
N TYR A 107 -14.99 -10.24 -5.06
CA TYR A 107 -16.10 -11.13 -5.36
C TYR A 107 -16.54 -11.82 -4.05
N ALA A 108 -17.73 -11.47 -3.56
CA ALA A 108 -18.34 -12.06 -2.39
C ALA A 108 -19.31 -13.19 -2.79
N ILE A 109 -19.10 -14.39 -2.22
CA ILE A 109 -19.90 -15.60 -2.40
C ILE A 109 -20.44 -16.06 -1.04
N VAL A 110 -21.75 -15.94 -0.83
CA VAL A 110 -22.50 -16.39 0.35
C VAL A 110 -21.87 -15.88 1.64
N VAL A 111 -22.00 -14.57 1.87
CA VAL A 111 -21.35 -13.89 3.01
C VAL A 111 -22.35 -13.08 3.85
N PRO A 112 -23.27 -13.73 4.60
CA PRO A 112 -24.15 -13.00 5.53
C PRO A 112 -23.32 -12.22 6.55
N GLY A 113 -23.79 -11.02 6.92
CA GLY A 113 -23.06 -10.14 7.83
C GLY A 113 -21.84 -9.45 7.23
N PHE A 114 -21.65 -9.51 5.90
CA PHE A 114 -20.53 -8.86 5.24
C PHE A 114 -20.53 -7.36 5.47
N THR A 115 -19.38 -6.81 5.85
CA THR A 115 -19.21 -5.38 6.04
C THR A 115 -18.01 -4.90 5.21
N VAL A 116 -18.22 -3.87 4.40
CA VAL A 116 -17.12 -3.07 3.86
C VAL A 116 -17.33 -1.63 4.25
N ARG A 117 -16.35 -1.06 4.93
CA ARG A 117 -16.41 0.31 5.37
C ARG A 117 -15.10 1.05 5.27
N ASN A 118 -15.18 2.36 5.16
CA ASN A 118 -14.03 3.26 5.09
C ASN A 118 -13.00 2.80 4.04
N SER A 119 -13.39 2.05 3.01
CA SER A 119 -12.49 1.40 2.05
C SER A 119 -12.52 2.12 0.70
N THR A 120 -11.44 2.01 -0.07
CA THR A 120 -11.31 2.66 -1.40
C THR A 120 -11.13 1.59 -2.46
N PHE A 121 -11.82 1.77 -3.57
CA PHE A 121 -11.69 0.95 -4.77
C PHE A 121 -11.27 1.84 -5.93
N THR A 122 -10.22 1.43 -6.66
CA THR A 122 -9.65 2.19 -7.78
C THR A 122 -9.13 1.22 -8.83
N GLU A 123 -9.45 1.40 -10.11
CA GLU A 123 -8.90 0.53 -11.18
C GLU A 123 -9.23 -0.96 -11.03
N CYS A 124 -10.49 -1.27 -10.74
CA CYS A 124 -11.04 -2.62 -10.78
C CYS A 124 -11.71 -2.87 -12.15
N ALA A 125 -11.16 -3.75 -12.97
CA ALA A 125 -11.47 -3.84 -14.40
C ALA A 125 -12.94 -4.14 -14.75
N THR A 126 -13.67 -4.88 -13.93
CA THR A 126 -15.07 -5.29 -14.22
C THR A 126 -16.03 -4.79 -13.14
N MET A 127 -15.79 -5.12 -11.87
CA MET A 127 -16.51 -4.49 -10.76
C MET A 127 -15.58 -4.19 -9.60
N ASP A 128 -15.92 -3.18 -8.81
CA ASP A 128 -15.20 -2.96 -7.57
C ASP A 128 -15.64 -3.99 -6.52
N LEU A 129 -16.97 -4.11 -6.33
CA LEU A 129 -17.57 -5.05 -5.41
C LEU A 129 -18.73 -5.80 -6.08
N PHE A 130 -18.59 -7.12 -6.14
CA PHE A 130 -19.53 -8.00 -6.79
C PHE A 130 -20.12 -9.03 -5.83
N PHE A 131 -21.44 -9.00 -5.73
CA PHE A 131 -22.24 -10.01 -5.06
C PHE A 131 -22.99 -10.80 -6.11
N THR A 132 -22.69 -12.08 -6.26
CA THR A 132 -23.51 -12.96 -7.08
C THR A 132 -23.53 -14.37 -6.51
N PHE A 133 -24.61 -15.06 -6.83
CA PHE A 133 -24.75 -16.50 -6.77
C PHE A 133 -26.02 -16.93 -7.52
N GLY A 134 -25.94 -17.95 -8.38
CA GLY A 134 -27.08 -18.41 -9.16
C GLY A 134 -27.95 -19.47 -8.49
N HIS A 135 -29.24 -19.50 -8.82
CA HIS A 135 -30.18 -20.55 -8.42
C HIS A 135 -29.82 -21.96 -8.95
N TRP A 136 -28.83 -22.05 -9.85
CA TRP A 136 -28.35 -23.28 -10.48
C TRP A 136 -27.29 -24.05 -9.67
N TRP A 137 -26.97 -23.63 -8.46
CA TRP A 137 -26.17 -24.44 -7.55
C TRP A 137 -27.06 -25.26 -6.61
N THR A 138 -26.61 -26.47 -6.31
CA THR A 138 -27.35 -27.43 -5.49
C THR A 138 -26.45 -27.91 -4.34
N PRO A 139 -26.87 -27.76 -3.06
CA PRO A 139 -28.09 -27.09 -2.61
C PRO A 139 -28.00 -25.56 -2.73
N THR A 140 -29.15 -24.89 -2.85
CA THR A 140 -29.22 -23.43 -2.88
C THR A 140 -28.72 -22.84 -1.54
N PRO A 141 -27.74 -21.93 -1.53
CA PRO A 141 -27.23 -21.32 -0.32
C PRO A 141 -28.20 -20.34 0.34
N ALA A 142 -27.89 -20.02 1.60
CA ALA A 142 -28.62 -19.00 2.35
C ALA A 142 -28.51 -17.60 1.69
N PRO A 143 -29.51 -16.73 1.89
CA PRO A 143 -29.46 -15.34 1.45
C PRO A 143 -28.30 -14.53 2.04
N TYR A 144 -27.87 -13.49 1.33
CA TYR A 144 -26.99 -12.46 1.87
C TYR A 144 -27.82 -11.54 2.75
N GLY A 145 -27.95 -11.90 4.03
CA GLY A 145 -28.58 -11.06 5.05
C GLY A 145 -27.57 -10.15 5.74
N ASN A 146 -28.02 -8.99 6.20
CA ASN A 146 -27.29 -8.11 7.12
C ASN A 146 -25.96 -7.57 6.54
N VAL A 147 -25.96 -7.17 5.27
CA VAL A 147 -24.77 -6.61 4.61
C VAL A 147 -24.67 -5.10 4.88
N THR A 148 -23.46 -4.61 5.18
CA THR A 148 -23.18 -3.18 5.37
C THR A 148 -22.11 -2.68 4.39
N ILE A 149 -22.41 -1.60 3.67
CA ILE A 149 -21.50 -0.90 2.76
C ILE A 149 -21.51 0.58 3.17
N GLU A 150 -20.45 1.04 3.82
CA GLU A 150 -20.42 2.33 4.53
C GLU A 150 -19.17 3.19 4.26
N ASN A 151 -19.31 4.51 4.03
CA ASN A 151 -18.15 5.44 3.95
C ASN A 151 -17.08 5.04 2.90
N ASN A 152 -17.46 4.28 1.88
CA ASN A 152 -16.53 3.82 0.86
C ASN A 152 -16.43 4.81 -0.31
N VAL A 153 -15.28 4.78 -0.97
CA VAL A 153 -15.06 5.49 -2.23
C VAL A 153 -14.86 4.47 -3.32
N PHE A 154 -15.78 4.46 -4.28
CA PHE A 154 -15.72 3.68 -5.50
C PHE A 154 -15.30 4.60 -6.64
N ALA A 155 -13.99 4.72 -6.84
CA ALA A 155 -13.37 5.64 -7.77
C ALA A 155 -13.26 5.04 -9.17
N HIS A 156 -12.76 5.84 -10.12
CA HIS A 156 -12.61 5.45 -11.51
C HIS A 156 -11.83 4.15 -11.67
N SER A 157 -12.34 3.30 -12.57
CA SER A 157 -11.75 2.02 -12.90
C SER A 157 -11.27 1.99 -14.36
N THR A 158 -10.09 1.47 -14.67
CA THR A 158 -9.62 1.45 -16.07
C THR A 158 -9.76 0.05 -16.63
N ASN A 159 -10.60 -0.11 -17.65
CA ASN A 159 -10.68 -1.34 -18.45
C ASN A 159 -10.19 -1.04 -19.87
N ILE A 160 -9.18 -1.77 -20.33
CA ILE A 160 -8.54 -1.61 -21.64
C ILE A 160 -9.40 -2.14 -22.81
N GLU A 161 -10.42 -2.95 -22.55
CA GLU A 161 -11.30 -3.50 -23.59
C GLU A 161 -12.57 -2.67 -23.74
N ALA A 162 -12.54 -1.69 -24.65
CA ALA A 162 -13.72 -0.88 -24.99
C ALA A 162 -14.93 -1.79 -25.30
N GLY A 163 -16.01 -1.70 -24.51
CA GLY A 163 -17.27 -2.41 -24.79
C GLY A 163 -17.78 -3.46 -23.78
N SER A 164 -17.09 -3.78 -22.68
CA SER A 164 -17.59 -4.78 -21.71
C SER A 164 -18.90 -4.37 -21.02
N TRP A 165 -19.79 -5.35 -20.81
CA TRP A 165 -21.18 -5.20 -20.31
C TRP A 165 -21.27 -5.09 -18.77
N HIS A 166 -20.14 -5.17 -18.09
CA HIS A 166 -20.04 -5.27 -16.64
C HIS A 166 -18.99 -4.29 -16.13
N TYR A 167 -19.43 -3.06 -15.86
CA TYR A 167 -18.56 -2.01 -15.34
C TYR A 167 -19.32 -1.18 -14.30
N PHE A 168 -19.33 -1.69 -13.07
CA PHE A 168 -20.12 -1.14 -11.98
C PHE A 168 -19.29 -1.10 -10.70
N SER A 169 -19.46 -0.04 -9.92
CA SER A 169 -18.82 0.08 -8.61
C SER A 169 -19.32 -1.02 -7.67
N LEU A 170 -20.64 -1.11 -7.52
CA LEU A 170 -21.30 -2.20 -6.82
C LEU A 170 -22.19 -2.93 -7.81
N TYR A 171 -22.01 -4.23 -7.94
CA TYR A 171 -22.95 -5.08 -8.66
C TYR A 171 -23.55 -6.12 -7.73
N VAL A 172 -24.88 -6.15 -7.65
CA VAL A 172 -25.62 -7.17 -6.91
C VAL A 172 -26.47 -7.96 -7.90
N GLY A 173 -25.96 -9.16 -8.26
CA GLY A 173 -26.46 -10.06 -9.32
C GLY A 173 -27.74 -10.81 -8.98
N ASP A 174 -27.84 -12.11 -9.21
CA ASP A 174 -28.81 -12.99 -8.52
C ASP A 174 -28.12 -13.56 -7.27
N THR A 175 -28.82 -13.82 -6.16
CA THR A 175 -28.25 -14.33 -4.90
C THR A 175 -29.36 -14.90 -4.03
N GLY A 176 -29.06 -15.97 -3.30
CA GLY A 176 -29.93 -16.53 -2.26
C GLY A 176 -31.08 -17.39 -2.80
N SER A 177 -31.77 -18.06 -1.89
CA SER A 177 -32.97 -18.87 -2.16
C SER A 177 -34.27 -18.06 -2.20
N ASP A 178 -34.22 -16.76 -1.93
CA ASP A 178 -35.38 -15.89 -1.70
C ASP A 178 -35.84 -15.13 -2.95
N GLY A 179 -35.50 -15.63 -4.15
CA GLY A 179 -35.83 -14.96 -5.41
C GLY A 179 -35.12 -13.62 -5.61
N GLY A 180 -34.07 -13.36 -4.83
CA GLY A 180 -33.23 -12.19 -4.94
C GLY A 180 -33.72 -10.97 -4.20
N THR A 181 -34.13 -11.15 -2.95
CA THR A 181 -34.51 -10.04 -2.06
C THR A 181 -33.27 -9.51 -1.32
N LEU A 182 -33.09 -8.18 -1.26
CA LEU A 182 -32.10 -7.59 -0.37
C LEU A 182 -32.62 -7.60 1.08
N GLN A 183 -32.06 -8.45 1.94
CA GLN A 183 -32.50 -8.61 3.33
C GLN A 183 -31.58 -7.86 4.30
N ASN A 184 -32.08 -6.79 4.92
CA ASN A 184 -31.36 -5.97 5.91
C ASN A 184 -30.02 -5.40 5.40
N TRP A 185 -29.97 -4.97 4.13
CA TRP A 185 -28.80 -4.30 3.59
C TRP A 185 -28.76 -2.84 4.04
N VAL A 186 -27.56 -2.38 4.41
CA VAL A 186 -27.29 -0.99 4.81
C VAL A 186 -26.24 -0.44 3.88
N VAL A 187 -26.65 0.33 2.87
CA VAL A 187 -25.74 1.00 1.94
C VAL A 187 -25.79 2.49 2.23
N ARG A 188 -24.76 3.03 2.89
CA ARG A 188 -24.79 4.41 3.37
C ARG A 188 -23.50 5.20 3.18
N ASN A 189 -23.63 6.49 2.93
CA ASN A 189 -22.51 7.42 2.91
C ASN A 189 -21.39 7.00 1.94
N ASN A 190 -21.70 6.34 0.83
CA ASN A 190 -20.70 5.96 -0.16
C ASN A 190 -20.64 7.00 -1.28
N THR A 191 -19.45 7.16 -1.86
CA THR A 191 -19.26 7.93 -3.09
C THR A 191 -19.03 6.96 -4.25
N PHE A 192 -19.98 6.92 -5.19
CA PHE A 192 -19.94 6.12 -6.40
C PHE A 192 -19.60 6.99 -7.61
N GLU A 193 -18.34 6.99 -8.03
CA GLU A 193 -17.95 7.66 -9.27
C GLU A 193 -18.52 6.94 -10.49
N ILE A 194 -18.69 5.62 -10.42
CA ILE A 194 -19.27 4.75 -11.44
C ILE A 194 -20.59 4.20 -10.90
N PRO A 195 -21.64 3.99 -11.72
CA PRO A 195 -22.92 3.49 -11.23
C PRO A 195 -22.82 2.19 -10.44
N ALA A 196 -23.63 2.08 -9.40
CA ALA A 196 -23.99 0.80 -8.79
C ALA A 196 -25.15 0.17 -9.58
N ASN A 197 -25.10 -1.13 -9.83
CA ASN A 197 -26.18 -1.88 -10.45
C ASN A 197 -26.72 -2.93 -9.48
N ILE A 198 -28.01 -2.85 -9.24
CA ILE A 198 -28.72 -3.78 -8.38
C ILE A 198 -29.77 -4.45 -9.26
N SER A 199 -29.50 -5.68 -9.72
CA SER A 199 -30.42 -6.42 -10.59
C SER A 199 -31.55 -7.09 -9.81
N ARG A 200 -31.94 -6.53 -8.66
CA ARG A 200 -32.89 -7.12 -7.70
C ARG A 200 -34.28 -6.59 -7.88
N THR A 201 -35.24 -7.43 -7.55
CA THR A 201 -36.66 -7.11 -7.69
C THR A 201 -37.28 -6.55 -6.41
N SER A 202 -36.68 -6.83 -5.24
CA SER A 202 -37.20 -6.33 -3.96
C SER A 202 -36.15 -6.23 -2.85
N GLY A 203 -36.49 -5.51 -1.77
CA GLY A 203 -35.75 -5.45 -0.53
C GLY A 203 -36.67 -5.42 0.68
N THR A 204 -36.20 -5.98 1.80
CA THR A 204 -36.90 -6.02 3.08
C THR A 204 -35.96 -5.61 4.18
N GLY A 205 -36.34 -4.60 4.98
CA GLY A 205 -35.47 -4.03 6.02
C GLY A 205 -34.22 -3.34 5.49
N SER A 206 -34.11 -3.18 4.17
CA SER A 206 -32.94 -2.65 3.48
C SER A 206 -33.05 -1.14 3.26
N ARG A 207 -31.90 -0.46 3.33
CA ARG A 207 -31.80 0.99 3.23
C ARG A 207 -30.61 1.44 2.40
N TRP A 208 -30.82 2.55 1.70
CA TRP A 208 -29.85 3.21 0.85
C TRP A 208 -29.86 4.71 1.16
N THR A 209 -28.90 5.16 1.98
CA THR A 209 -28.96 6.49 2.61
C THR A 209 -27.70 7.32 2.38
N ASN A 210 -27.86 8.62 2.14
CA ASN A 210 -26.76 9.59 2.06
C ASN A 210 -25.65 9.21 1.06
N ASN A 211 -25.96 8.47 0.00
CA ASN A 211 -24.97 8.13 -1.02
C ASN A 211 -24.87 9.24 -2.06
N LEU A 212 -23.67 9.40 -2.62
CA LEU A 212 -23.40 10.29 -3.75
C LEU A 212 -23.09 9.42 -4.96
N GLY A 213 -23.83 9.58 -6.06
CA GLY A 213 -23.59 8.82 -7.29
C GLY A 213 -24.84 8.33 -8.01
N SER A 214 -24.69 7.28 -8.81
CA SER A 214 -25.78 6.65 -9.57
C SER A 214 -26.03 5.21 -9.13
N TRP A 215 -27.30 4.79 -9.11
CA TRP A 215 -27.71 3.42 -8.76
C TRP A 215 -29.08 3.04 -9.32
N SER A 216 -29.40 1.75 -9.30
CA SER A 216 -30.74 1.18 -9.55
C SER A 216 -31.68 1.39 -8.35
N CYS A 217 -32.93 1.80 -8.60
CA CYS A 217 -33.98 1.85 -7.57
C CYS A 217 -34.65 0.46 -7.43
N VAL A 218 -34.72 -0.06 -6.20
CA VAL A 218 -35.29 -1.38 -5.90
C VAL A 218 -36.51 -1.23 -4.99
N SER A 219 -37.59 -1.93 -5.34
CA SER A 219 -38.83 -1.91 -4.54
C SER A 219 -38.58 -2.41 -3.12
N GLY A 220 -39.19 -1.79 -2.10
CA GLY A 220 -39.04 -2.17 -0.69
C GLY A 220 -37.72 -1.75 -0.02
N VAL A 221 -36.74 -1.24 -0.77
CA VAL A 221 -35.58 -0.53 -0.20
C VAL A 221 -35.97 0.89 0.18
N THR A 222 -35.57 1.32 1.38
CA THR A 222 -35.78 2.70 1.82
C THR A 222 -34.65 3.60 1.34
N TYR A 223 -34.96 4.57 0.47
CA TYR A 223 -33.99 5.56 -0.04
C TYR A 223 -34.17 6.91 0.65
N ARG A 224 -33.09 7.48 1.24
CA ARG A 224 -33.13 8.81 1.88
C ARG A 224 -31.82 9.61 1.77
N GLY A 225 -31.92 10.93 1.67
CA GLY A 225 -30.77 11.85 1.72
C GLY A 225 -29.71 11.64 0.63
N ASN A 226 -30.03 10.92 -0.45
CA ASN A 226 -29.03 10.63 -1.48
C ASN A 226 -28.93 11.77 -2.50
N VAL A 227 -27.77 11.89 -3.16
CA VAL A 227 -27.52 12.88 -4.22
C VAL A 227 -27.02 12.18 -5.49
N GLY A 228 -27.75 12.37 -6.59
CA GLY A 228 -27.49 11.72 -7.88
C GLY A 228 -28.74 11.02 -8.41
N SER A 229 -28.79 9.68 -8.43
CA SER A 229 -30.04 8.96 -8.77
C SER A 229 -31.12 9.19 -7.71
N LYS A 230 -32.33 9.57 -8.12
CA LYS A 230 -33.45 9.82 -7.21
C LYS A 230 -34.38 8.60 -7.14
N CYS A 231 -34.46 7.96 -5.98
CA CYS A 231 -35.36 6.82 -5.73
C CYS A 231 -36.35 7.11 -4.58
N GLY A 232 -35.99 7.99 -3.65
CA GLY A 232 -36.82 8.45 -2.55
C GLY A 232 -37.21 9.93 -2.67
N SER A 233 -38.20 10.36 -1.89
CA SER A 233 -38.71 11.74 -1.91
C SER A 233 -37.67 12.76 -1.44
N SER A 234 -36.85 12.41 -0.45
CA SER A 234 -35.76 13.24 0.08
C SER A 234 -34.49 13.24 -0.78
N ASP A 235 -34.39 12.36 -1.79
CA ASP A 235 -33.21 12.32 -2.65
C ASP A 235 -33.20 13.53 -3.60
N LYS A 236 -31.99 14.00 -3.90
CA LYS A 236 -31.71 15.12 -4.80
C LYS A 236 -31.16 14.61 -6.13
N ALA A 237 -31.94 14.79 -7.19
CA ALA A 237 -31.52 14.43 -8.54
C ALA A 237 -30.44 15.40 -9.05
N VAL A 238 -29.30 14.86 -9.51
CA VAL A 238 -28.20 15.65 -10.11
C VAL A 238 -27.70 14.92 -11.35
N SER A 239 -27.47 15.65 -12.44
CA SER A 239 -26.96 15.08 -13.70
C SER A 239 -25.66 15.76 -14.14
N PRO A 240 -24.66 15.00 -14.64
CA PRO A 240 -24.60 13.54 -14.58
C PRO A 240 -24.52 13.05 -13.12
N ALA A 241 -25.16 11.92 -12.81
CA ALA A 241 -25.16 11.32 -11.48
C ALA A 241 -23.91 10.46 -11.20
N SER A 242 -23.12 10.14 -12.23
CA SER A 242 -21.85 9.41 -12.14
C SER A 242 -21.04 9.61 -13.43
N SER A 243 -19.75 9.29 -13.39
CA SER A 243 -18.89 9.11 -14.57
C SER A 243 -19.23 7.84 -15.35
N THR A 244 -18.74 7.78 -16.60
CA THR A 244 -18.72 6.56 -17.39
C THR A 244 -17.28 6.07 -17.58
N LYS A 245 -17.13 4.83 -18.08
CA LYS A 245 -15.86 4.19 -18.41
C LYS A 245 -14.87 5.07 -19.18
N THR A 246 -15.35 5.86 -20.15
CA THR A 246 -14.49 6.58 -21.10
C THR A 246 -14.44 8.07 -20.86
N THR A 247 -15.36 8.60 -20.06
CA THR A 247 -15.49 10.03 -19.84
C THR A 247 -15.79 10.25 -18.37
N PRO A 248 -14.82 10.79 -17.60
CA PRO A 248 -15.10 11.39 -16.32
C PRO A 248 -16.25 12.37 -16.51
N ALA A 249 -17.33 12.17 -15.77
CA ALA A 249 -18.44 13.11 -15.79
C ALA A 249 -17.95 14.50 -15.36
N ALA A 250 -18.68 15.55 -15.73
CA ALA A 250 -18.53 16.90 -15.15
C ALA A 250 -19.00 16.94 -13.68
N PHE A 251 -18.58 15.94 -12.90
CA PHE A 251 -18.83 15.71 -11.49
C PHE A 251 -18.04 16.76 -10.70
N ALA A 252 -18.45 18.02 -10.80
CA ALA A 252 -17.71 19.23 -10.41
C ALA A 252 -17.44 19.37 -8.90
N TRP A 253 -17.85 18.38 -8.11
CA TRP A 253 -17.89 18.43 -6.66
C TRP A 253 -16.75 17.67 -5.99
N VAL A 254 -15.99 16.92 -6.80
CA VAL A 254 -14.79 16.15 -6.42
C VAL A 254 -13.71 16.34 -7.50
N ASN A 255 -12.48 15.87 -7.27
CA ASN A 255 -11.40 15.89 -8.26
C ASN A 255 -10.93 14.45 -8.58
N PRO A 256 -11.71 13.71 -9.40
CA PRO A 256 -11.41 12.31 -9.68
C PRO A 256 -10.10 12.13 -10.47
N ALA A 257 -9.65 13.15 -11.20
CA ALA A 257 -8.39 13.14 -11.95
C ALA A 257 -7.13 12.98 -11.06
N VAL A 258 -7.26 13.23 -9.76
CA VAL A 258 -6.21 13.00 -8.75
C VAL A 258 -6.69 12.09 -7.62
N TYR A 259 -7.80 11.36 -7.83
CA TYR A 259 -8.45 10.50 -6.84
C TYR A 259 -8.86 11.20 -5.53
N ASP A 260 -9.15 12.50 -5.57
CA ASP A 260 -9.66 13.24 -4.42
C ASP A 260 -11.18 13.37 -4.49
N PHE A 261 -11.87 12.67 -3.59
CA PHE A 261 -13.32 12.60 -3.53
C PHE A 261 -13.93 13.45 -2.43
N ARG A 262 -13.14 14.37 -1.86
CA ARG A 262 -13.65 15.36 -0.92
C ARG A 262 -14.54 16.37 -1.62
N LEU A 263 -15.61 16.74 -0.95
CA LEU A 263 -16.56 17.72 -1.46
C LEU A 263 -15.89 19.08 -1.62
N LYS A 264 -16.18 19.75 -2.73
CA LYS A 264 -15.78 21.14 -3.01
C LYS A 264 -16.89 22.09 -2.58
N ALA A 265 -16.51 23.35 -2.31
CA ALA A 265 -17.47 24.41 -2.02
C ALA A 265 -18.54 24.50 -3.12
N GLY A 266 -19.80 24.62 -2.72
CA GLY A 266 -20.95 24.63 -3.64
C GLY A 266 -21.48 23.26 -4.02
N SER A 267 -20.87 22.16 -3.54
CA SER A 267 -21.36 20.81 -3.79
C SER A 267 -22.83 20.63 -3.37
N PRO A 268 -23.67 20.02 -4.24
CA PRO A 268 -25.06 19.73 -3.94
C PRO A 268 -25.22 18.63 -2.90
N ALA A 269 -24.12 17.94 -2.55
CA ALA A 269 -24.04 16.93 -1.50
C ALA A 269 -23.84 17.52 -0.10
N ILE A 270 -23.42 18.79 -0.01
CA ILE A 270 -23.24 19.47 1.27
C ILE A 270 -24.60 19.64 1.96
N ASN A 271 -24.71 19.20 3.21
CA ASN A 271 -25.90 19.15 4.05
C ASN A 271 -27.11 18.48 3.38
N ALA A 272 -26.88 17.56 2.45
CA ALA A 272 -27.96 16.93 1.68
C ALA A 272 -28.42 15.59 2.27
N GLY A 273 -27.64 15.03 3.19
CA GLY A 273 -27.94 13.78 3.88
C GLY A 273 -28.94 13.95 5.02
N VAL A 274 -29.35 12.81 5.57
CA VAL A 274 -30.17 12.68 6.77
C VAL A 274 -29.31 12.14 7.92
N ALA A 275 -29.53 12.66 9.13
CA ALA A 275 -28.81 12.21 10.33
C ALA A 275 -29.18 10.78 10.74
N ASP A 276 -30.41 10.36 10.41
CA ASP A 276 -30.89 9.01 10.69
C ASP A 276 -29.95 7.99 10.08
N ASP A 277 -29.34 7.17 10.93
CA ASP A 277 -28.45 6.10 10.52
C ASP A 277 -27.14 6.58 9.83
N ALA A 278 -26.73 7.83 10.01
CA ALA A 278 -25.38 8.25 9.65
C ALA A 278 -24.35 7.80 10.72
N PRO A 279 -23.19 7.24 10.35
CA PRO A 279 -22.10 7.01 11.30
C PRO A 279 -21.63 8.33 11.92
N ALA A 280 -21.15 8.29 13.16
CA ALA A 280 -20.71 9.49 13.88
C ALA A 280 -19.54 10.23 13.20
N ARG A 281 -18.80 9.55 12.33
CA ARG A 281 -17.66 10.10 11.61
C ARG A 281 -17.70 9.74 10.12
N ASP A 282 -17.17 10.64 9.31
CA ASP A 282 -16.88 10.40 7.91
C ASP A 282 -15.61 9.55 7.73
N ARG A 283 -15.24 9.32 6.47
CA ARG A 283 -14.06 8.55 6.12
C ARG A 283 -12.74 9.12 6.64
N ASP A 284 -12.60 10.45 6.68
CA ASP A 284 -11.40 11.12 7.21
C ASP A 284 -11.41 11.20 8.76
N GLY A 285 -12.45 10.67 9.40
CA GLY A 285 -12.64 10.72 10.84
C GLY A 285 -13.23 12.05 11.33
N LYS A 286 -13.68 12.95 10.44
CA LYS A 286 -14.41 14.16 10.83
C LYS A 286 -15.77 13.80 11.41
N LEU A 287 -16.23 14.57 12.40
CA LEU A 287 -17.54 14.37 13.01
C LEU A 287 -18.66 14.71 12.01
N ARG A 288 -19.74 13.93 12.06
CA ARG A 288 -21.03 14.23 11.43
C ARG A 288 -21.99 14.80 12.48
N ASP A 289 -21.65 15.97 13.04
CA ASP A 289 -22.36 16.60 14.16
C ASP A 289 -23.45 17.60 13.75
N ALA A 290 -23.60 17.85 12.45
CA ALA A 290 -24.66 18.63 11.82
C ALA A 290 -25.48 17.77 10.84
N THR A 291 -26.26 18.40 9.95
CA THR A 291 -26.89 17.69 8.83
C THR A 291 -25.79 17.04 8.00
N PRO A 292 -25.75 15.69 7.88
CA PRO A 292 -24.64 15.03 7.22
C PRO A 292 -24.56 15.37 5.75
N ASP A 293 -23.35 15.40 5.21
CA ASP A 293 -23.14 15.42 3.78
C ASP A 293 -23.43 14.06 3.14
N ALA A 294 -23.95 14.07 1.91
CA ALA A 294 -24.04 12.87 1.11
C ALA A 294 -22.66 12.47 0.57
N GLY A 295 -22.35 11.17 0.60
CA GLY A 295 -21.08 10.59 0.21
C GLY A 295 -20.15 10.29 1.38
N ALA A 296 -18.94 9.85 1.06
CA ALA A 296 -17.98 9.33 2.04
C ALA A 296 -17.37 10.38 2.97
N TYR A 297 -17.41 11.66 2.57
CA TYR A 297 -16.72 12.75 3.26
C TYR A 297 -17.69 13.83 3.72
N GLU A 298 -17.37 14.46 4.84
CA GLU A 298 -17.93 15.73 5.29
C GLU A 298 -17.08 16.90 4.78
N PHE A 299 -17.76 17.89 4.24
CA PHE A 299 -17.23 19.16 3.82
C PHE A 299 -16.83 19.99 5.03
N GLY A 300 -15.68 20.66 4.95
CA GLY A 300 -15.24 21.58 6.00
C GLY A 300 -14.37 22.67 5.40
N THR A 301 -14.48 23.89 5.93
CA THR A 301 -13.73 25.06 5.43
C THR A 301 -12.36 25.23 6.06
N THR A 302 -12.05 24.59 7.18
CA THR A 302 -10.70 24.52 7.75
C THR A 302 -10.68 23.54 8.90
N SER A 303 -9.97 22.43 8.73
CA SER A 303 -9.18 21.83 9.80
C SER A 303 -8.15 20.93 9.13
N THR A 304 -6.90 21.33 9.23
CA THR A 304 -5.72 20.53 8.89
C THR A 304 -5.96 19.06 9.29
N PRO A 305 -5.70 18.07 8.42
CA PRO A 305 -5.73 16.69 8.86
C PRO A 305 -4.73 16.56 10.00
N THR A 306 -5.20 16.26 11.20
CA THR A 306 -4.32 15.72 12.23
C THR A 306 -3.88 14.38 11.67
N PRO A 307 -2.59 14.17 11.36
CA PRO A 307 -2.14 12.86 10.93
C PRO A 307 -2.55 11.86 12.00
N THR A 308 -3.26 10.80 11.60
CA THR A 308 -3.43 9.62 12.44
C THR A 308 -2.05 9.26 12.95
N PRO A 309 -1.82 9.18 14.27
CA PRO A 309 -0.51 8.83 14.79
C PRO A 309 -0.11 7.49 14.16
N THR A 310 0.96 7.51 13.36
CA THR A 310 1.69 6.29 13.05
C THR A 310 1.92 5.59 14.38
N PRO A 311 1.55 4.31 14.55
CA PRO A 311 1.83 3.59 15.78
C PRO A 311 3.32 3.75 16.04
N THR A 312 3.65 4.51 17.09
CA THR A 312 5.03 4.57 17.56
C THR A 312 5.38 3.12 17.90
N PRO A 313 6.46 2.54 17.34
CA PRO A 313 6.89 1.24 17.77
C PRO A 313 7.14 1.34 19.27
N THR A 314 6.25 0.76 20.06
CA THR A 314 6.46 0.61 21.50
C THR A 314 7.77 -0.16 21.61
N THR A 315 8.79 0.47 22.19
CA THR A 315 10.05 -0.20 22.47
C THR A 315 9.71 -1.47 23.24
N THR A 316 10.02 -2.63 22.65
CA THR A 316 9.99 -3.90 23.35
C THR A 316 10.69 -3.69 24.70
N PRO A 317 10.03 -3.96 25.84
CA PRO A 317 10.71 -3.84 27.12
C PRO A 317 11.96 -4.71 27.07
N SER A 318 13.09 -4.09 27.41
CA SER A 318 14.35 -4.80 27.59
C SER A 318 14.11 -6.00 28.51
N PRO A 319 14.58 -7.22 28.16
CA PRO A 319 14.38 -8.37 29.02
C PRO A 319 15.03 -8.08 30.37
N THR A 320 14.21 -8.01 31.42
CA THR A 320 14.67 -8.02 32.80
C THR A 320 15.59 -9.25 32.98
N PRO A 321 16.81 -9.09 33.52
CA PRO A 321 17.70 -10.22 33.72
C PRO A 321 17.04 -11.26 34.61
N THR A 322 16.90 -12.48 34.10
CA THR A 322 16.47 -13.65 34.87
C THR A 322 17.40 -13.81 36.07
N PRO A 323 16.88 -13.85 37.32
CA PRO A 323 17.71 -14.10 38.48
C PRO A 323 18.31 -15.51 38.41
N THR A 324 19.61 -15.59 38.66
CA THR A 324 20.37 -16.83 38.81
C THR A 324 19.71 -17.74 39.87
N PRO A 325 19.50 -19.04 39.59
CA PRO A 325 18.94 -19.94 40.60
C PRO A 325 19.87 -20.03 41.80
N THR A 326 19.36 -19.63 42.96
CA THR A 326 20.02 -19.79 44.25
C THR A 326 19.82 -21.23 44.72
N SER A 327 20.90 -21.86 45.21
CA SER A 327 20.92 -23.23 45.72
C SER A 327 19.88 -23.45 46.84
N THR A 328 19.05 -24.48 46.68
CA THR A 328 18.13 -24.99 47.71
C THR A 328 18.92 -25.54 48.90
N PRO A 329 18.56 -25.20 50.16
CA PRO A 329 19.21 -25.74 51.35
C PRO A 329 18.75 -27.17 51.65
N THR A 330 19.72 -27.99 52.08
CA THR A 330 19.62 -29.34 52.62
C THR A 330 18.69 -29.42 53.85
N PRO A 331 17.78 -30.40 53.97
CA PRO A 331 17.01 -30.61 55.20
C PRO A 331 17.85 -31.33 56.27
N THR A 332 17.81 -30.78 57.49
CA THR A 332 18.38 -31.30 58.74
C THR A 332 17.45 -32.39 59.35
N PRO A 333 17.99 -33.45 59.99
CA PRO A 333 17.24 -34.65 60.37
C PRO A 333 16.33 -34.46 61.59
N THR A 334 15.19 -35.16 61.60
CA THR A 334 14.31 -35.31 62.78
C THR A 334 14.48 -36.69 63.41
N ALA A 335 14.42 -36.71 64.74
CA ALA A 335 14.81 -37.79 65.63
C ALA A 335 13.89 -39.02 65.62
N THR A 336 14.52 -40.15 65.95
CA THR A 336 14.05 -41.52 66.13
C THR A 336 13.03 -41.70 67.27
N PRO A 337 12.00 -42.54 67.09
CA PRO A 337 11.38 -43.29 68.17
C PRO A 337 11.86 -44.76 68.22
N VAL A 338 12.03 -45.25 69.44
CA VAL A 338 12.49 -46.59 69.88
C VAL A 338 11.33 -47.63 69.77
N PRO A 339 11.60 -48.94 69.57
CA PRO A 339 10.63 -49.90 69.00
C PRO A 339 9.91 -50.77 70.05
N PRO A 340 8.81 -51.47 69.66
CA PRO A 340 8.39 -52.69 70.33
C PRO A 340 8.77 -53.96 69.54
N ALA A 341 8.84 -55.06 70.31
CA ALA A 341 9.45 -56.37 70.05
C ALA A 341 8.66 -57.30 69.08
N PRO A 342 9.26 -58.45 68.65
CA PRO A 342 8.88 -59.17 67.43
C PRO A 342 8.00 -60.41 67.67
N THR A 343 7.21 -60.82 66.67
CA THR A 343 6.70 -62.21 66.52
C THR A 343 6.15 -62.45 65.09
N PRO A 344 5.92 -63.70 64.61
CA PRO A 344 6.89 -64.46 63.85
C PRO A 344 6.44 -64.81 62.40
N THR A 345 7.41 -65.22 61.60
CA THR A 345 7.34 -65.78 60.25
C THR A 345 6.44 -67.02 60.11
N PRO A 346 5.61 -67.12 59.07
CA PRO A 346 5.15 -68.41 58.56
C PRO A 346 5.98 -68.91 57.37
N THR A 347 6.33 -70.20 57.49
CA THR A 347 7.04 -71.12 56.58
C THR A 347 6.37 -71.30 55.20
N PRO A 348 7.13 -71.62 54.13
CA PRO A 348 6.63 -71.72 52.75
C PRO A 348 5.78 -72.96 52.44
N VAL A 349 4.83 -72.80 51.51
CA VAL A 349 4.04 -73.89 50.89
C VAL A 349 4.68 -74.28 49.54
N PRO A 350 4.80 -75.60 49.21
CA PRO A 350 5.48 -76.12 48.01
C PRO A 350 4.67 -75.96 46.70
N PRO A 351 5.31 -76.16 45.52
CA PRO A 351 4.84 -75.61 44.24
C PRO A 351 3.80 -76.51 43.56
N THR A 352 2.93 -75.89 42.76
CA THR A 352 2.00 -76.57 41.84
C THR A 352 2.34 -76.16 40.39
N PRO A 353 2.31 -77.08 39.40
CA PRO A 353 3.04 -76.94 38.15
C PRO A 353 2.38 -76.04 37.09
N THR A 354 3.27 -75.28 36.44
CA THR A 354 3.37 -74.92 35.01
C THR A 354 2.09 -74.80 34.17
N ALA A 355 1.78 -73.56 33.77
CA ALA A 355 1.09 -73.27 32.52
C ALA A 355 2.07 -72.56 31.55
N THR A 356 2.06 -73.03 30.30
CA THR A 356 2.87 -72.63 29.15
C THR A 356 2.86 -71.12 28.86
N PRO A 357 4.00 -70.48 28.50
CA PRO A 357 4.06 -69.05 28.24
C PRO A 357 3.50 -68.67 26.86
N THR A 358 2.70 -67.59 26.82
CA THR A 358 2.32 -66.88 25.60
C THR A 358 3.45 -65.89 25.22
N PRO A 359 3.81 -65.73 23.93
CA PRO A 359 4.96 -64.91 23.53
C PRO A 359 4.72 -63.41 23.73
N VAL A 360 5.74 -62.74 24.29
CA VAL A 360 5.84 -61.29 24.46
C VAL A 360 6.35 -60.65 23.16
N PRO A 361 5.71 -59.57 22.64
CA PRO A 361 6.22 -58.85 21.47
C PRO A 361 7.48 -58.01 21.81
N PRO A 362 8.42 -57.82 20.87
CA PRO A 362 9.70 -57.18 21.15
C PRO A 362 9.55 -55.68 21.40
N ALA A 363 10.37 -55.17 22.32
CA ALA A 363 10.47 -53.74 22.63
C ALA A 363 11.00 -52.94 21.42
N PRO A 364 10.47 -51.72 21.16
CA PRO A 364 10.90 -50.91 20.03
C PRO A 364 12.32 -50.37 20.24
N THR A 365 13.13 -50.49 19.19
CA THR A 365 14.50 -49.99 19.10
C THR A 365 14.52 -48.46 19.09
N ALA A 366 15.40 -47.85 19.88
CA ALA A 366 15.55 -46.40 19.95
C ALA A 366 16.07 -45.82 18.63
N THR A 367 15.36 -44.84 18.09
CA THR A 367 15.74 -44.05 16.90
C THR A 367 16.77 -42.98 17.29
N PRO A 368 17.84 -42.75 16.48
CA PRO A 368 18.85 -41.74 16.80
C PRO A 368 18.29 -40.31 16.65
N THR A 369 18.59 -39.47 17.65
CA THR A 369 18.24 -38.05 17.70
C THR A 369 18.90 -37.26 16.57
N PRO A 370 18.15 -36.48 15.76
CA PRO A 370 18.73 -35.66 14.70
C PRO A 370 19.54 -34.48 15.26
N ALA A 371 20.65 -34.16 14.60
CA ALA A 371 21.51 -33.04 14.93
C ALA A 371 20.76 -31.69 14.76
N PRO A 372 21.04 -30.66 15.59
CA PRO A 372 20.40 -29.36 15.48
C PRO A 372 20.65 -28.72 14.10
N PRO A 373 19.65 -28.07 13.50
CA PRO A 373 19.81 -27.40 12.22
C PRO A 373 20.80 -26.22 12.34
N ALA A 374 21.62 -26.05 11.30
CA ALA A 374 22.48 -24.89 11.14
C ALA A 374 21.64 -23.60 11.18
N PRO A 375 22.15 -22.51 11.80
CA PRO A 375 21.41 -21.26 11.88
C PRO A 375 21.10 -20.71 10.49
N THR A 376 19.81 -20.52 10.23
CA THR A 376 19.27 -19.92 9.00
C THR A 376 19.79 -18.48 8.84
N PRO A 377 20.21 -18.06 7.64
CA PRO A 377 20.62 -16.68 7.41
C PRO A 377 19.47 -15.72 7.72
N THR A 378 19.74 -14.71 8.54
CA THR A 378 18.82 -13.61 8.84
C THR A 378 18.28 -13.00 7.54
N PRO A 379 16.96 -12.77 7.41
CA PRO A 379 16.40 -12.16 6.21
C PRO A 379 17.00 -10.77 6.01
N THR A 380 17.51 -10.53 4.80
CA THR A 380 17.95 -9.20 4.35
C THR A 380 16.76 -8.23 4.45
N PRO A 381 16.91 -7.07 5.13
CA PRO A 381 15.86 -6.06 5.21
C PRO A 381 15.39 -5.65 3.81
N ALA A 382 14.09 -5.38 3.66
CA ALA A 382 13.59 -4.63 2.50
C ALA A 382 14.43 -3.35 2.33
N PRO A 383 14.83 -2.99 1.09
CA PRO A 383 15.71 -1.84 0.89
C PRO A 383 15.10 -0.59 1.52
N SER A 384 15.90 0.12 2.32
CA SER A 384 15.49 1.35 2.99
C SER A 384 15.10 2.40 1.96
N GLN A 385 13.81 2.66 1.78
CA GLN A 385 13.31 3.75 0.94
C GLN A 385 13.71 5.10 1.54
N LYS A 386 14.93 5.55 1.24
CA LYS A 386 15.47 6.81 1.75
C LYS A 386 15.36 7.89 0.70
N LEU A 387 14.78 9.04 1.03
CA LEU A 387 14.84 10.24 0.19
C LEU A 387 16.29 10.71 0.13
N VAL A 388 16.85 10.80 -1.08
CA VAL A 388 18.26 11.18 -1.29
C VAL A 388 18.44 12.42 -2.14
N GLY A 389 17.39 12.95 -2.74
CA GLY A 389 17.39 14.27 -3.37
C GLY A 389 15.98 14.83 -3.39
N ALA A 390 15.82 16.10 -3.05
CA ALA A 390 14.55 16.81 -3.14
C ALA A 390 14.79 18.29 -3.49
N TRP A 391 14.32 18.71 -4.67
CA TRP A 391 14.48 20.08 -5.18
C TRP A 391 13.11 20.67 -5.56
N SER A 392 12.62 21.61 -4.73
CA SER A 392 11.35 22.34 -4.95
C SER A 392 11.49 23.50 -5.94
N PHE A 393 12.71 24.00 -6.15
CA PHE A 393 12.99 25.20 -6.95
C PHE A 393 12.28 26.48 -6.50
N ASN A 394 11.85 26.55 -5.23
CA ASN A 394 11.19 27.73 -4.66
C ASN A 394 12.12 28.92 -4.40
N GLU A 395 13.44 28.79 -4.59
CA GLU A 395 14.33 29.94 -4.39
C GLU A 395 14.03 31.02 -5.43
N THR A 396 13.99 32.28 -4.99
CA THR A 396 13.54 33.40 -5.80
C THR A 396 14.66 34.01 -6.67
N SER A 397 15.92 33.66 -6.43
CA SER A 397 17.08 34.18 -7.16
C SER A 397 18.31 33.28 -7.02
N GLY A 398 19.36 33.59 -7.80
CA GLY A 398 20.65 32.90 -7.75
C GLY A 398 20.66 31.53 -8.41
N THR A 399 21.83 30.90 -8.40
CA THR A 399 22.11 29.64 -9.09
C THR A 399 22.00 28.41 -8.20
N THR A 400 21.56 28.54 -6.95
CA THR A 400 21.49 27.41 -6.01
C THR A 400 20.15 26.65 -6.14
N ALA A 401 20.18 25.37 -6.48
CA ALA A 401 19.04 24.47 -6.32
C ALA A 401 19.23 23.68 -5.00
N LYS A 402 18.57 24.12 -3.95
CA LYS A 402 18.73 23.56 -2.60
C LYS A 402 18.15 22.15 -2.54
N ASP A 403 18.94 21.23 -1.99
CA ASP A 403 18.46 19.89 -1.63
C ASP A 403 17.87 19.91 -0.22
N THR A 404 16.60 19.55 -0.07
CA THR A 404 15.91 19.45 1.23
C THR A 404 15.78 18.02 1.75
N SER A 405 16.34 17.03 1.06
CA SER A 405 16.33 15.62 1.52
C SER A 405 17.18 15.37 2.76
N GLY A 406 18.09 16.29 3.10
CA GLY A 406 19.07 16.12 4.17
C GLY A 406 20.36 15.43 3.73
N GLN A 407 20.52 15.11 2.45
CA GLN A 407 21.72 14.47 1.92
C GLN A 407 22.80 15.43 1.43
N GLY A 408 22.48 16.73 1.32
CA GLY A 408 23.46 17.75 0.92
C GLY A 408 23.77 17.74 -0.57
N ASN A 409 22.90 17.15 -1.39
CA ASN A 409 23.03 17.09 -2.85
C ASN A 409 22.56 18.40 -3.49
N THR A 410 23.04 19.54 -2.97
CA THR A 410 22.69 20.86 -3.50
C THR A 410 23.21 21.01 -4.93
N GLY A 411 22.33 21.41 -5.85
CA GLY A 411 22.64 21.60 -7.25
C GLY A 411 22.99 23.05 -7.61
N THR A 412 23.64 23.21 -8.76
CA THR A 412 23.92 24.51 -9.38
C THR A 412 23.15 24.64 -10.68
N VAL A 413 22.24 25.62 -10.77
CA VAL A 413 21.50 26.02 -11.96
C VAL A 413 22.43 26.73 -12.93
N SER A 414 22.40 26.32 -14.20
CA SER A 414 23.14 26.90 -15.31
C SER A 414 22.18 27.10 -16.49
N GLY A 415 22.02 28.34 -16.94
CA GLY A 415 21.15 28.72 -18.07
C GLY A 415 19.66 28.81 -17.74
N ALA A 416 19.11 27.79 -17.04
CA ALA A 416 17.68 27.74 -16.71
C ALA A 416 17.21 28.96 -15.90
N THR A 417 16.01 29.45 -16.21
CA THR A 417 15.42 30.64 -15.58
C THR A 417 14.40 30.25 -14.52
N ARG A 418 14.43 30.91 -13.36
CA ARG A 418 13.43 30.72 -12.30
C ARG A 418 12.10 31.37 -12.67
N VAL A 419 11.01 30.66 -12.41
CA VAL A 419 9.64 31.14 -12.63
C VAL A 419 8.82 30.98 -11.35
N THR A 420 7.86 31.87 -11.13
CA THR A 420 6.99 31.87 -9.94
C THR A 420 5.67 31.13 -10.13
N ALA A 421 5.46 30.56 -11.32
CA ALA A 421 4.26 29.82 -11.71
C ALA A 421 4.60 28.34 -11.95
N GLY A 422 5.19 27.72 -10.93
CA GLY A 422 5.45 26.29 -10.85
C GLY A 422 4.17 25.46 -10.69
N LYS A 423 4.33 24.15 -10.57
CA LYS A 423 3.23 23.28 -10.14
C LYS A 423 2.89 23.58 -8.69
N PHE A 424 3.91 23.76 -7.85
CA PHE A 424 3.79 24.22 -6.48
C PHE A 424 4.80 25.35 -6.22
N GLY A 425 4.33 26.60 -6.19
CA GLY A 425 5.21 27.73 -5.94
C GLY A 425 6.12 28.04 -7.13
N GLY A 426 7.44 28.01 -6.92
CA GLY A 426 8.46 28.28 -7.94
C GLY A 426 8.73 27.07 -8.84
N ALA A 427 9.46 27.28 -9.93
CA ALA A 427 9.97 26.21 -10.79
C ALA A 427 11.16 26.70 -11.64
N LEU A 428 11.78 25.80 -12.40
CA LEU A 428 12.80 26.16 -13.40
C LEU A 428 12.27 25.97 -14.83
N SER A 429 12.50 26.98 -15.67
CA SER A 429 12.22 26.96 -17.11
C SER A 429 13.50 26.73 -17.89
N PHE A 430 13.45 25.76 -18.79
CA PHE A 430 14.53 25.29 -19.64
C PHE A 430 14.21 25.60 -21.11
N ASP A 431 15.17 26.12 -21.86
CA ASP A 431 15.00 26.62 -23.23
C ASP A 431 15.16 25.55 -24.34
N GLY A 432 15.68 24.38 -23.99
CA GLY A 432 15.96 23.27 -24.91
C GLY A 432 17.30 23.35 -25.63
N VAL A 433 18.26 24.15 -25.13
CA VAL A 433 19.56 24.38 -25.78
C VAL A 433 20.75 23.95 -24.93
N ASN A 434 20.87 24.39 -23.67
CA ASN A 434 22.01 24.04 -22.82
C ASN A 434 21.74 24.18 -21.30
N ASP A 435 20.47 24.29 -20.93
CA ASP A 435 20.04 24.54 -19.56
C ASP A 435 20.12 23.27 -18.70
N THR A 436 20.74 23.36 -17.52
CA THR A 436 20.80 22.25 -16.55
C THR A 436 20.81 22.71 -15.11
N VAL A 437 20.43 21.81 -14.20
CA VAL A 437 20.92 21.82 -12.82
C VAL A 437 21.98 20.75 -12.69
N ASN A 438 23.17 21.13 -12.26
CA ASN A 438 24.30 20.21 -12.02
C ASN A 438 24.38 19.85 -10.54
N ILE A 439 24.15 18.59 -10.21
CA ILE A 439 24.28 18.04 -8.86
C ILE A 439 25.58 17.23 -8.83
N PRO A 440 26.60 17.65 -8.03
CA PRO A 440 27.85 16.90 -7.91
C PRO A 440 27.60 15.45 -7.48
N ASP A 441 28.51 14.57 -7.89
CA ASP A 441 28.45 13.17 -7.49
C ASP A 441 28.51 13.01 -5.95
N SER A 442 27.82 11.99 -5.45
CA SER A 442 27.67 11.70 -4.04
C SER A 442 27.35 10.24 -3.85
N ALA A 443 27.91 9.61 -2.83
CA ALA A 443 27.63 8.22 -2.48
C ALA A 443 26.13 7.96 -2.16
N SER A 444 25.35 9.01 -1.86
CA SER A 444 23.91 8.87 -1.68
C SER A 444 23.12 8.75 -2.99
N LEU A 445 23.73 9.09 -4.12
CA LEU A 445 23.18 8.95 -5.48
C LEU A 445 23.62 7.64 -6.16
N ASP A 446 24.45 6.84 -5.49
CA ASP A 446 24.80 5.47 -5.88
C ASP A 446 23.66 4.50 -5.55
N LEU A 447 22.58 4.58 -6.32
CA LEU A 447 21.41 3.71 -6.18
C LEU A 447 21.79 2.33 -6.72
N THR A 448 21.75 1.27 -5.89
CA THR A 448 22.18 -0.09 -6.30
C THR A 448 21.09 -1.14 -6.19
N THR A 449 20.27 -1.07 -5.14
CA THR A 449 19.21 -2.07 -4.85
C THR A 449 17.84 -1.66 -5.35
N GLY A 450 17.66 -0.40 -5.71
CA GLY A 450 16.43 0.14 -6.24
C GLY A 450 16.47 1.66 -6.27
N MET A 451 15.53 2.25 -7.01
CA MET A 451 15.43 3.70 -7.14
C MET A 451 13.99 4.15 -7.39
N THR A 452 13.73 5.41 -7.07
CA THR A 452 12.62 6.17 -7.65
C THR A 452 13.11 7.53 -8.08
N LEU A 453 12.77 7.93 -9.30
CA LEU A 453 12.98 9.26 -9.85
C LEU A 453 11.60 9.85 -10.14
N GLU A 454 11.31 11.08 -9.73
CA GLU A 454 10.02 11.71 -10.04
C GLU A 454 10.13 13.22 -10.15
N ALA A 455 9.25 13.81 -10.96
CA ALA A 455 9.18 15.25 -11.20
C ALA A 455 7.81 15.65 -11.76
N TRP A 456 7.39 16.89 -11.51
CA TRP A 456 6.39 17.56 -12.32
C TRP A 456 7.06 18.20 -13.54
N VAL A 457 6.49 17.98 -14.73
CA VAL A 457 7.00 18.53 -15.99
C VAL A 457 5.90 19.20 -16.79
N LYS A 458 6.24 20.30 -17.47
CA LYS A 458 5.37 21.02 -18.40
C LYS A 458 6.16 21.31 -19.69
N PRO A 459 6.31 20.32 -20.58
CA PRO A 459 7.09 20.49 -21.80
C PRO A 459 6.40 21.50 -22.74
N THR A 460 7.15 22.37 -23.41
CA THR A 460 6.61 23.26 -24.46
C THR A 460 6.85 22.71 -25.87
N SER A 461 7.66 21.65 -25.96
CA SER A 461 7.92 20.91 -27.19
C SER A 461 8.06 19.43 -26.86
N THR A 462 7.45 18.59 -27.69
CA THR A 462 7.46 17.12 -27.56
C THR A 462 8.40 16.42 -28.54
N ALA A 463 8.99 17.18 -29.46
CA ALA A 463 9.96 16.72 -30.45
C ALA A 463 11.38 16.57 -29.90
N GLY A 464 12.10 15.55 -30.38
CA GLY A 464 13.49 15.27 -30.01
C GLY A 464 13.66 14.61 -28.64
N TYR A 465 14.90 14.28 -28.33
CA TYR A 465 15.32 13.75 -27.04
C TYR A 465 15.41 14.87 -25.99
N ARG A 466 14.92 14.60 -24.78
CA ARG A 466 14.71 15.56 -23.68
C ARG A 466 14.96 14.89 -22.34
N SER A 467 16.02 15.24 -21.62
CA SER A 467 16.29 14.64 -20.30
C SER A 467 15.67 15.43 -19.16
N VAL A 468 15.00 14.76 -18.21
CA VAL A 468 14.50 15.40 -16.97
C VAL A 468 15.43 15.12 -15.81
N VAL A 469 15.76 13.86 -15.55
CA VAL A 469 16.80 13.46 -14.58
C VAL A 469 17.76 12.50 -15.27
N PHE A 470 19.06 12.71 -15.12
CA PHE A 470 20.07 11.88 -15.80
C PHE A 470 21.32 11.73 -14.93
N LYS A 471 21.61 10.50 -14.46
CA LYS A 471 22.88 10.18 -13.79
C LYS A 471 23.87 9.72 -14.84
N GLU A 472 24.85 10.57 -15.13
CA GLU A 472 25.81 10.34 -16.21
C GLU A 472 26.73 9.16 -15.90
N ASN A 473 27.25 8.51 -16.94
CA ASN A 473 28.34 7.56 -16.91
C ASN A 473 29.15 7.71 -18.20
N ALA A 474 29.96 8.77 -18.24
CA ALA A 474 30.75 9.17 -19.40
C ALA A 474 31.74 8.09 -19.82
N ALA A 475 32.30 7.34 -18.86
CA ALA A 475 33.18 6.21 -19.15
C ALA A 475 32.50 5.12 -19.98
N ALA A 476 31.19 4.94 -19.79
CA ALA A 476 30.38 4.01 -20.56
C ALA A 476 29.69 4.65 -21.77
N GLY A 477 29.77 5.98 -21.94
CA GLY A 477 29.04 6.72 -22.97
C GLY A 477 27.51 6.67 -22.82
N HIS A 478 27.02 6.43 -21.60
CA HIS A 478 25.59 6.23 -21.29
C HIS A 478 25.23 6.82 -19.90
N GLN A 479 23.97 6.69 -19.50
CA GLN A 479 23.51 6.89 -18.12
C GLN A 479 23.66 5.63 -17.26
N THR A 480 23.71 5.84 -15.96
CA THR A 480 23.42 4.80 -14.97
C THR A 480 21.90 4.64 -14.76
N TYR A 481 21.20 5.75 -14.58
CA TYR A 481 19.74 5.81 -14.54
C TYR A 481 19.27 7.15 -15.09
N SER A 482 18.11 7.16 -15.72
CA SER A 482 17.48 8.38 -16.21
C SER A 482 15.97 8.32 -16.13
N LEU A 483 15.38 9.51 -16.03
CA LEU A 483 13.97 9.78 -16.24
C LEU A 483 13.84 10.78 -17.38
N TYR A 484 13.01 10.40 -18.35
CA TYR A 484 12.61 11.16 -19.52
C TYR A 484 13.68 11.25 -20.62
N SER A 485 13.23 10.96 -21.85
CA SER A 485 13.73 11.35 -23.18
C SER A 485 13.16 10.39 -24.22
N SER A 486 12.11 10.78 -24.95
CA SER A 486 11.50 9.93 -25.99
C SER A 486 12.00 10.29 -27.37
N ASN A 487 12.07 9.28 -28.24
CA ASN A 487 12.28 9.29 -29.70
C ASN A 487 11.31 10.19 -30.53
N GLY A 488 11.08 11.43 -30.11
CA GLY A 488 10.22 12.39 -30.80
C GLY A 488 8.71 12.23 -30.54
N SER A 489 8.30 11.47 -29.53
CA SER A 489 6.88 11.20 -29.20
C SER A 489 6.45 11.73 -27.83
N ALA A 490 7.33 12.41 -27.08
CA ALA A 490 7.14 12.83 -25.67
C ALA A 490 6.59 11.75 -24.72
N ARG A 491 6.89 10.49 -24.99
CA ARG A 491 6.51 9.37 -24.13
C ARG A 491 7.47 9.29 -22.94
N PRO A 492 7.01 9.32 -21.69
CA PRO A 492 7.90 9.11 -20.54
C PRO A 492 8.66 7.79 -20.68
N VAL A 493 9.95 7.83 -20.42
CA VAL A 493 10.83 6.65 -20.44
C VAL A 493 11.65 6.64 -19.16
N ALA A 494 11.86 5.45 -18.62
CA ALA A 494 12.89 5.19 -17.63
C ALA A 494 13.96 4.33 -18.28
N GLU A 495 15.22 4.64 -18.03
CA GLU A 495 16.33 3.85 -18.52
C GLU A 495 17.32 3.60 -17.41
N VAL A 496 17.87 2.38 -17.36
CA VAL A 496 18.83 1.97 -16.34
C VAL A 496 19.91 1.06 -16.90
N ALA A 497 21.06 1.10 -16.27
CA ALA A 497 22.14 0.15 -16.45
C ALA A 497 22.14 -0.87 -15.31
N VAL A 498 21.98 -2.16 -15.63
CA VAL A 498 22.04 -3.29 -14.68
C VAL A 498 23.09 -4.29 -15.17
N GLY A 499 24.23 -4.35 -14.48
CA GLY A 499 25.40 -5.07 -14.97
C GLY A 499 25.80 -4.57 -16.38
N PRO A 500 26.00 -5.45 -17.38
CA PRO A 500 26.33 -5.05 -18.75
C PRO A 500 25.12 -4.62 -19.59
N LYS A 501 23.90 -4.65 -19.04
CA LYS A 501 22.67 -4.41 -19.79
C LYS A 501 22.16 -2.99 -19.60
N TYR A 502 21.86 -2.32 -20.71
CA TYR A 502 21.04 -1.11 -20.73
C TYR A 502 19.61 -1.50 -21.07
N THR A 503 18.65 -0.99 -20.31
CA THR A 503 17.24 -1.35 -20.49
C THR A 503 16.37 -0.14 -20.29
N SER A 504 15.36 -0.03 -21.16
CA SER A 504 14.35 1.02 -21.10
C SER A 504 12.95 0.43 -20.89
N ALA A 505 12.15 1.16 -20.12
CA ALA A 505 10.71 1.00 -20.05
C ALA A 505 10.09 2.26 -20.66
N LEU A 506 9.38 2.09 -21.78
CA LEU A 506 8.82 3.20 -22.55
C LEU A 506 7.29 3.23 -22.41
N SER A 507 6.76 4.31 -21.85
CA SER A 507 5.31 4.55 -21.75
C SER A 507 4.62 4.40 -23.10
N SER A 508 3.41 3.87 -23.20
CA SER A 508 2.60 3.94 -24.44
C SER A 508 1.93 5.30 -24.66
N GLN A 509 1.95 6.18 -23.65
CA GLN A 509 1.24 7.45 -23.63
C GLN A 509 2.21 8.63 -23.68
N SER A 510 1.83 9.72 -24.35
CA SER A 510 2.63 10.95 -24.41
C SER A 510 2.32 11.93 -23.27
N ALA A 511 3.31 12.73 -22.88
CA ALA A 511 3.08 13.95 -22.12
C ALA A 511 2.57 15.04 -23.08
N GLU A 512 1.57 15.80 -22.63
CA GLU A 512 0.95 16.85 -23.43
C GLU A 512 1.77 18.14 -23.36
N ALA A 513 1.99 18.78 -24.51
CA ALA A 513 2.67 20.06 -24.55
C ALA A 513 1.82 21.13 -23.84
N GLY A 514 2.45 21.93 -22.97
CA GLY A 514 1.80 23.02 -22.26
C GLY A 514 0.95 22.59 -21.05
N ALA A 515 0.91 21.30 -20.69
CA ALA A 515 0.19 20.80 -19.54
C ALA A 515 1.13 20.20 -18.49
N TRP A 516 0.84 20.45 -17.21
CA TRP A 516 1.58 19.80 -16.11
C TRP A 516 1.27 18.31 -16.09
N THR A 517 2.32 17.49 -16.15
CA THR A 517 2.27 16.04 -16.04
C THR A 517 3.26 15.62 -14.97
N HIS A 518 2.84 14.77 -14.04
CA HIS A 518 3.80 14.11 -13.15
C HIS A 518 4.37 12.88 -13.86
N VAL A 519 5.69 12.74 -13.84
CA VAL A 519 6.39 11.57 -14.38
C VAL A 519 7.24 10.94 -13.29
N ALA A 520 7.18 9.62 -13.17
CA ALA A 520 8.04 8.89 -12.24
C ALA A 520 8.58 7.60 -12.87
N ALA A 521 9.72 7.15 -12.37
CA ALA A 521 10.37 5.90 -12.72
C ALA A 521 10.75 5.15 -11.45
N THR A 522 10.44 3.85 -11.36
CA THR A 522 10.85 3.02 -10.23
C THR A 522 11.64 1.80 -10.70
N PHE A 523 12.65 1.39 -9.93
CA PHE A 523 13.30 0.10 -10.10
C PHE A 523 13.41 -0.60 -8.75
N ASP A 524 12.96 -1.84 -8.65
CA ASP A 524 12.94 -2.62 -7.40
C ASP A 524 14.00 -3.74 -7.34
N GLY A 525 14.92 -3.76 -8.31
CA GLY A 525 15.89 -4.84 -8.48
C GLY A 525 15.42 -5.97 -9.40
N THR A 526 14.13 -5.97 -9.78
CA THR A 526 13.51 -6.99 -10.65
C THR A 526 12.63 -6.42 -11.77
N GLN A 527 12.10 -5.22 -11.60
CA GLN A 527 11.21 -4.55 -12.54
C GLN A 527 11.50 -3.06 -12.61
N LEU A 528 11.58 -2.55 -13.83
CA LEU A 528 11.65 -1.13 -14.15
C LEU A 528 10.27 -0.65 -14.59
N ARG A 529 9.73 0.38 -13.95
CA ARG A 529 8.38 0.91 -14.24
C ARG A 529 8.41 2.40 -14.50
N VAL A 530 7.43 2.86 -15.27
CA VAL A 530 7.17 4.27 -15.57
C VAL A 530 5.75 4.62 -15.16
N TYR A 531 5.59 5.78 -14.52
CA TYR A 531 4.31 6.32 -14.12
C TYR A 531 4.07 7.68 -14.78
N ARG A 532 2.83 7.94 -15.19
CA ARG A 532 2.33 9.22 -15.67
C ARG A 532 1.11 9.60 -14.84
N ASN A 533 1.16 10.76 -14.19
CA ASN A 533 0.12 11.21 -13.25
C ASN A 533 -0.26 10.13 -12.22
N GLY A 534 0.75 9.40 -11.72
CA GLY A 534 0.57 8.38 -10.68
C GLY A 534 0.00 7.06 -11.19
N VAL A 535 -0.27 6.92 -12.50
CA VAL A 535 -0.70 5.67 -13.14
C VAL A 535 0.50 4.99 -13.78
N GLU A 536 0.70 3.70 -13.56
CA GLU A 536 1.75 2.94 -14.26
C GLU A 536 1.41 2.85 -15.76
N VAL A 537 2.33 3.32 -16.61
CA VAL A 537 2.14 3.39 -18.07
C VAL A 537 3.14 2.53 -18.85
N ALA A 538 4.14 1.96 -18.17
CA ALA A 538 5.02 0.93 -18.71
C ALA A 538 5.71 0.14 -17.60
N THR A 539 6.00 -1.13 -17.88
CA THR A 539 6.84 -2.00 -17.05
C THR A 539 7.77 -2.84 -17.92
N LYS A 540 8.96 -3.14 -17.40
CA LYS A 540 9.95 -4.00 -18.04
C LYS A 540 10.64 -4.85 -16.98
N ALA A 541 10.56 -6.17 -17.13
CA ALA A 541 11.31 -7.11 -16.29
C ALA A 541 12.82 -6.95 -16.51
N LEU A 542 13.55 -6.75 -15.42
CA LEU A 542 14.99 -6.57 -15.40
C LEU A 542 15.52 -6.91 -14.00
N SER A 543 16.31 -7.97 -13.88
CA SER A 543 16.87 -8.38 -12.58
C SER A 543 18.32 -8.00 -12.43
N GLY A 544 18.68 -7.48 -11.26
CA GLY A 544 20.07 -7.22 -10.86
C GLY A 544 20.24 -5.89 -10.12
N SER A 545 21.50 -5.51 -9.92
CA SER A 545 21.85 -4.25 -9.27
C SER A 545 22.16 -3.17 -10.31
N LEU A 546 21.71 -1.96 -10.01
CA LEU A 546 22.08 -0.78 -10.80
C LEU A 546 23.59 -0.56 -10.76
N VAL A 547 24.15 -0.20 -11.90
CA VAL A 547 25.56 0.20 -12.02
C VAL A 547 25.77 1.50 -11.24
N LYS A 548 27.01 1.78 -10.83
CA LYS A 548 27.37 3.06 -10.19
C LYS A 548 28.15 3.93 -11.17
N SER A 549 28.17 5.23 -10.90
CA SER A 549 29.00 6.17 -11.66
C SER A 549 29.45 7.28 -10.73
N ASN A 550 30.67 7.78 -10.93
CA ASN A 550 31.21 8.94 -10.20
C ASN A 550 30.91 10.26 -10.93
N ASP A 551 30.15 10.24 -12.03
CA ASP A 551 29.79 11.45 -12.78
C ASP A 551 28.55 12.14 -12.19
N PRO A 552 28.32 13.43 -12.48
CA PRO A 552 27.21 14.19 -11.90
C PRO A 552 25.81 13.61 -12.20
N LEU A 553 24.85 13.95 -11.32
CA LEU A 553 23.43 13.89 -11.65
C LEU A 553 23.04 15.24 -12.28
N ARG A 554 22.29 15.20 -13.38
CA ARG A 554 21.76 16.40 -14.02
C ARG A 554 20.23 16.41 -14.02
N ILE A 555 19.68 17.61 -13.85
CA ILE A 555 18.26 17.87 -14.08
C ILE A 555 18.14 18.78 -15.31
N GLY A 556 17.22 18.46 -16.21
CA GLY A 556 16.88 19.26 -17.39
C GLY A 556 17.79 19.09 -18.61
N GLY A 557 18.82 18.23 -18.53
CA GLY A 557 19.62 17.87 -19.70
C GLY A 557 20.76 16.90 -19.40
N ASN A 558 21.50 16.49 -20.42
CA ASN A 558 22.71 15.66 -20.28
C ASN A 558 23.84 16.11 -21.22
N LYS A 559 25.10 15.85 -20.84
CA LYS A 559 26.31 16.14 -21.63
C LYS A 559 26.84 14.93 -22.39
N ILE A 560 26.17 13.79 -22.30
CA ILE A 560 26.55 12.59 -23.03
C ILE A 560 26.14 12.72 -24.51
N TRP A 561 24.94 13.25 -24.76
CA TRP A 561 24.37 13.42 -26.10
C TRP A 561 23.78 14.80 -26.37
N ASP A 562 23.99 15.77 -25.48
CA ASP A 562 23.44 17.13 -25.60
C ASP A 562 21.90 17.12 -25.79
N GLU A 563 21.20 16.37 -24.94
CA GLU A 563 19.72 16.33 -24.93
C GLU A 563 19.19 17.23 -23.83
N TRP A 564 18.45 18.27 -24.20
CA TRP A 564 18.07 19.36 -23.29
C TRP A 564 16.54 19.46 -23.18
N PHE A 565 16.03 19.51 -21.96
CA PHE A 565 14.60 19.71 -21.73
C PHE A 565 14.17 21.10 -22.23
N LYS A 566 12.95 21.18 -22.77
CA LYS A 566 12.34 22.45 -23.21
C LYS A 566 10.95 22.59 -22.59
N GLY A 567 10.83 23.49 -21.62
CA GLY A 567 9.63 23.68 -20.82
C GLY A 567 9.97 23.89 -19.34
N THR A 568 9.01 23.63 -18.47
CA THR A 568 9.17 23.85 -17.02
C THR A 568 9.29 22.52 -16.26
N ILE A 569 10.19 22.43 -15.28
CA ILE A 569 10.34 21.30 -14.35
C ILE A 569 10.16 21.82 -12.93
N ASP A 570 9.46 21.05 -12.11
CA ASP A 570 9.20 21.33 -10.71
C ASP A 570 9.25 20.04 -9.86
N GLU A 571 9.45 20.18 -8.55
CA GLU A 571 9.24 19.12 -7.56
C GLU A 571 10.02 17.82 -7.79
N VAL A 572 11.33 17.93 -8.08
CA VAL A 572 12.16 16.77 -8.41
C VAL A 572 12.54 16.00 -7.13
N ARG A 573 12.26 14.70 -7.08
CA ARG A 573 12.69 13.80 -5.99
C ARG A 573 13.48 12.60 -6.52
N VAL A 574 14.44 12.15 -5.72
CA VAL A 574 15.22 10.93 -5.93
C VAL A 574 15.21 10.11 -4.64
N TRP A 575 14.83 8.84 -4.75
CA TRP A 575 14.76 7.90 -3.63
C TRP A 575 15.68 6.71 -3.86
N ALA A 576 16.36 6.27 -2.80
CA ALA A 576 17.14 5.04 -2.77
C ALA A 576 16.25 3.82 -2.51
N GLY A 577 15.28 3.58 -3.39
CA GLY A 577 14.35 2.45 -3.35
C GLY A 577 13.15 2.70 -4.25
N ALA A 578 12.48 1.62 -4.69
CA ALA A 578 11.23 1.74 -5.43
C ALA A 578 10.11 2.20 -4.48
N ARG A 579 9.49 3.33 -4.80
CA ARG A 579 8.27 3.83 -4.17
C ARG A 579 7.09 3.08 -4.74
N THR A 580 6.08 2.85 -3.91
CA THR A 580 4.80 2.31 -4.35
C THR A 580 4.01 3.36 -5.12
N ARG A 581 3.00 2.93 -5.88
CA ARG A 581 2.09 3.84 -6.58
C ARG A 581 1.39 4.82 -5.62
N ALA A 582 0.95 4.35 -4.46
CA ALA A 582 0.27 5.19 -3.45
C ALA A 582 1.22 6.27 -2.89
N GLU A 583 2.48 5.90 -2.72
CA GLU A 583 3.53 6.82 -2.32
C GLU A 583 3.82 7.88 -3.38
N ILE A 584 3.95 7.48 -4.64
CA ILE A 584 4.06 8.41 -5.79
C ILE A 584 2.84 9.33 -5.86
N ALA A 585 1.63 8.80 -5.64
CA ALA A 585 0.41 9.61 -5.63
C ALA A 585 0.39 10.63 -4.47
N ALA A 586 0.93 10.27 -3.30
CA ALA A 586 1.07 11.18 -2.18
C ALA A 586 2.13 12.26 -2.48
N ASP A 587 3.27 11.87 -3.03
CA ASP A 587 4.37 12.77 -3.42
C ASP A 587 3.91 13.76 -4.51
N MET A 588 3.05 13.33 -5.44
CA MET A 588 2.41 14.19 -6.44
C MET A 588 1.50 15.28 -5.88
N ALA A 589 0.78 14.96 -4.80
CA ALA A 589 -0.26 15.81 -4.25
C ALA A 589 0.28 16.82 -3.23
N ALA A 590 1.52 16.65 -2.76
CA ALA A 590 2.13 17.46 -1.73
C ALA A 590 3.41 18.13 -2.23
N PRO A 591 3.61 19.43 -1.95
CA PRO A 591 4.86 20.11 -2.28
C PRO A 591 6.04 19.58 -1.46
N ILE A 592 7.26 19.66 -2.00
CA ILE A 592 8.49 19.47 -1.25
C ILE A 592 8.58 20.58 -0.21
N SER A 593 8.79 20.22 1.06
CA SER A 593 9.02 21.22 2.10
C SER A 593 10.37 21.93 1.89
N ASP A 594 10.38 23.25 2.03
CA ASP A 594 11.61 24.06 1.93
C ASP A 594 12.53 23.91 3.17
N THR A 595 12.05 23.22 4.21
CA THR A 595 12.85 22.83 5.38
C THR A 595 13.56 21.50 5.13
N VAL A 596 14.85 21.43 5.42
CA VAL A 596 15.64 20.21 5.30
C VAL A 596 15.09 19.12 6.22
N GLN A 597 14.82 17.92 5.70
CA GLN A 597 14.46 16.77 6.53
C GLN A 597 15.65 16.39 7.42
N ALA A 598 15.45 16.38 8.74
CA ALA A 598 16.48 15.98 9.69
C ALA A 598 16.75 14.47 9.55
N GLY A 599 17.87 14.11 8.93
CA GLY A 599 18.27 12.71 8.80
C GLY A 599 18.39 12.02 10.16
N ALA A 600 17.79 10.85 10.30
CA ALA A 600 18.00 9.95 11.44
C ALA A 600 19.46 9.47 11.43
N ALA A 601 20.35 10.25 12.04
CA ALA A 601 21.72 9.85 12.27
C ALA A 601 21.74 8.72 13.31
N SER A 602 22.10 7.51 12.87
CA SER A 602 22.53 6.43 13.76
C SER A 602 23.67 6.93 14.64
N LYS A 603 23.36 7.22 15.91
CA LYS A 603 24.39 7.46 16.92
C LYS A 603 25.07 6.13 17.22
N SER A 604 26.13 5.79 16.48
CA SER A 604 27.05 4.73 16.91
C SER A 604 27.87 5.26 18.09
N SER A 605 27.53 4.87 19.31
CA SER A 605 28.40 5.11 20.47
C SER A 605 29.64 4.24 20.37
N LYS A 606 30.71 4.73 19.74
CA LYS A 606 32.04 4.16 19.94
C LYS A 606 32.58 4.68 21.27
N SER A 607 32.48 3.83 22.29
CA SER A 607 33.27 3.93 23.50
C SER A 607 34.75 3.76 23.12
N SER A 608 35.51 4.84 23.08
CA SER A 608 36.97 4.81 23.13
C SER A 608 37.43 5.44 24.45
N LYS A 609 37.86 4.59 25.38
CA LYS A 609 38.70 4.99 26.51
C LYS A 609 40.00 5.57 25.93
N ALA A 610 40.24 6.87 26.13
CA ALA A 610 41.57 7.45 25.98
C ALA A 610 41.86 8.38 27.16
N LYS A 611 42.90 7.99 27.92
CA LYS A 611 43.49 8.69 29.05
C LYS A 611 43.83 10.14 28.71
N ALA A 612 43.43 11.04 29.59
CA ALA A 612 43.89 12.42 29.63
C ALA A 612 45.41 12.50 29.88
N LYS A 613 46.13 13.26 29.05
CA LYS A 613 47.29 14.06 29.47
C LYS A 613 47.31 15.36 28.66
N SER A 614 47.18 16.47 29.37
CA SER A 614 47.17 17.83 28.87
C SER A 614 48.54 18.29 28.36
N LYS A 615 48.58 18.96 27.22
CA LYS A 615 49.57 20.03 26.95
C LYS A 615 48.92 21.11 26.08
N ALA A 616 48.44 22.16 26.73
CA ALA A 616 48.20 23.45 26.11
C ALA A 616 49.29 24.41 26.60
N LYS A 617 50.09 24.97 25.68
CA LYS A 617 50.78 26.26 25.91
C LYS A 617 50.76 27.04 24.61
N THR A 618 49.78 27.93 24.54
CA THR A 618 49.65 29.05 23.62
C THR A 618 50.80 30.03 23.84
N LYS A 619 51.50 30.38 22.76
CA LYS A 619 52.44 31.52 22.68
C LYS A 619 51.63 32.81 22.47
N ALA A 620 51.72 33.75 23.40
CA ALA A 620 51.72 35.19 23.14
C ALA A 620 52.31 35.88 24.39
N LYS A 621 53.60 36.22 24.41
CA LYS A 621 54.24 37.45 23.92
C LYS A 621 54.43 38.46 25.07
N LYS A 622 55.71 38.74 25.33
CA LYS A 622 56.28 40.06 25.70
C LYS A 622 56.20 40.55 27.18
N THR A 623 57.39 40.57 27.81
CA THR A 623 58.13 41.78 28.29
C THR A 623 58.51 41.80 29.79
N LYS A 624 59.83 41.72 30.02
CA LYS A 624 60.71 42.49 30.95
C LYS A 624 60.65 42.33 32.48
N LEU A 625 61.91 42.24 32.99
CA LEU A 625 62.46 42.62 34.32
C LEU A 625 61.95 41.79 35.50
N LYS A 626 62.77 41.26 36.40
CA LYS A 626 64.18 41.45 36.78
C LYS A 626 64.72 40.11 37.28
#